data_AF-A0A9E0KEP3-F1
#
_entry.id   AF-A0A9E0KEP3-F1
#
_cell.length_a   1.000
_cell.length_b   1.000
_cell.length_c   1.000
_cell.angle_alpha   90.00
_cell.angle_beta   90.00
_cell.angle_gamma   90.00
#
_symmetry.space_group_name_H-M   'P 1'
#
loop_
_entity.id
_entity.type
_entity.pdbx_description
1 polymer ?
#
loop_
_entity_poly.entity_id
_entity_poly.type
_entity_poly.pdbx_seq_one_letter_code
_entity_poly.pdbx_strand_id
1 'polypeptide(L)'
;MALLQIAEPGLSAAPHQHRLAVGIDLGTTNSLVATVRSGAATVLPDEHGYHLLPSVVRYTEDGATEVGYAARAHQSDDPHNTVVSVKRFMGRGLSDLADAAATPYRFVDAPGMVRLVTRQGEKSPVEVSADILRALKARAESSLGGELTGAVITVPAYFDDAQRQATKDAARLAGLNVLRLLNEPTAAAIAYGLDNAAEGTYVVYDLGGGTFDVSILRLTRGVFEVLATSGDSALGGDDFDHRIYCWLLEKAGLSQLPDGDIRRLLTLARAAKEHLTDNTSARINTVLSDRQVIDLELSRDELAAITRTLVDKTLLPVRRALRDARISVDDVKGVVLVGGATRMPQVRRAVGDFFKRPPLTNLDPDQVVAIGAA
;
A
#
# COMPACT_ATOMS: atom_id res chain seq x y z
N MET A 1 19.60 -18.40 -5.87
CA MET A 1 19.96 -18.92 -4.53
C MET A 1 18.95 -20.00 -4.15
N ALA A 2 19.42 -21.14 -3.65
CA ALA A 2 18.55 -22.14 -3.06
C ALA A 2 18.13 -21.66 -1.66
N LEU A 3 16.85 -21.80 -1.33
CA LEU A 3 16.37 -21.71 0.04
C LEU A 3 17.32 -22.50 0.95
N LEU A 4 17.83 -21.85 2.00
CA LEU A 4 18.42 -22.56 3.13
C LEU A 4 17.33 -23.49 3.70
N GLN A 5 17.32 -24.73 3.22
CA GLN A 5 16.57 -25.83 3.81
C GLN A 5 17.18 -26.09 5.18
N ILE A 6 16.59 -25.51 6.21
CA ILE A 6 16.84 -25.95 7.58
C ILE A 6 16.01 -27.24 7.75
N ALA A 7 16.65 -28.37 7.52
CA ALA A 7 16.14 -29.69 7.89
C ALA A 7 16.90 -30.17 9.13
N GLU A 8 16.18 -30.77 10.09
CA GLU A 8 16.82 -31.46 11.22
C GLU A 8 17.66 -32.65 10.72
N PRO A 9 18.80 -32.97 11.37
CA PRO A 9 19.64 -34.08 10.97
C PRO A 9 18.85 -35.40 11.05
N GLY A 10 18.57 -36.01 9.89
CA GLY A 10 17.95 -37.34 9.80
C GLY A 10 16.53 -37.40 9.24
N LEU A 11 15.89 -36.27 8.94
CA LEU A 11 14.57 -36.25 8.28
C LEU A 11 14.69 -35.63 6.88
N SER A 12 14.86 -36.48 5.88
CA SER A 12 14.71 -36.06 4.47
C SER A 12 13.24 -35.73 4.21
N ALA A 13 12.95 -34.47 3.84
CA ALA A 13 11.64 -34.09 3.36
C ALA A 13 11.37 -34.86 2.04
N ALA A 14 10.20 -35.48 1.92
CA ALA A 14 9.81 -36.26 0.75
C ALA A 14 10.00 -35.42 -0.55
N PRO A 15 10.67 -35.93 -1.60
CA PRO A 15 11.10 -35.14 -2.78
C PRO A 15 10.00 -34.50 -3.63
N HIS A 16 8.72 -34.76 -3.32
CA HIS A 16 7.57 -34.39 -4.16
C HIS A 16 6.46 -33.62 -3.45
N GLN A 17 6.64 -33.20 -2.19
CA GLN A 17 5.74 -32.21 -1.61
C GLN A 17 6.19 -30.81 -2.03
N HIS A 18 5.64 -30.32 -3.14
CA HIS A 18 5.75 -28.92 -3.51
C HIS A 18 5.10 -28.06 -2.42
N ARG A 19 5.93 -27.53 -1.50
CA ARG A 19 5.48 -26.54 -0.52
C ARG A 19 5.24 -25.22 -1.26
N LEU A 20 4.01 -25.02 -1.70
CA LEU A 20 3.60 -23.78 -2.36
C LEU A 20 3.53 -22.67 -1.32
N ALA A 21 4.49 -21.75 -1.37
CA ALA A 21 4.51 -20.55 -0.54
C ALA A 21 4.51 -19.30 -1.41
N VAL A 22 3.98 -18.21 -0.86
CA VAL A 22 3.85 -16.92 -1.55
C VAL A 22 4.24 -15.76 -0.65
N GLY A 23 4.73 -14.70 -1.29
CA GLY A 23 4.83 -13.38 -0.69
C GLY A 23 3.58 -12.58 -1.01
N ILE A 24 2.97 -11.96 -0.01
CA ILE A 24 1.80 -11.10 -0.18
C ILE A 24 2.13 -9.70 0.30
N ASP A 25 1.91 -8.72 -0.57
CA ASP A 25 1.81 -7.32 -0.19
C ASP A 25 0.34 -6.95 0.03
N LEU A 26 -0.03 -6.71 1.29
CA LEU A 26 -1.37 -6.23 1.66
C LEU A 26 -1.32 -4.70 1.76
N GLY A 27 -1.44 -4.00 0.63
CA GLY A 27 -1.32 -2.55 0.58
C GLY A 27 -2.65 -1.81 0.79
N THR A 28 -2.55 -0.51 1.09
CA THR A 28 -3.74 0.35 1.33
C THR A 28 -4.59 0.49 0.08
N THR A 29 -3.96 0.71 -1.08
CA THR A 29 -4.67 0.96 -2.35
C THR A 29 -4.72 -0.27 -3.24
N ASN A 30 -3.60 -0.98 -3.35
CA ASN A 30 -3.47 -2.21 -4.13
C ASN A 30 -2.77 -3.25 -3.28
N SER A 31 -3.09 -4.52 -3.53
CA SER A 31 -2.42 -5.68 -2.97
C SER A 31 -1.89 -6.57 -4.09
N LEU A 32 -0.84 -7.33 -3.79
CA LEU A 32 -0.17 -8.19 -4.75
C LEU A 32 0.19 -9.53 -4.11
N VAL A 33 0.33 -10.56 -4.94
CA VAL A 33 0.84 -11.87 -4.53
C VAL A 33 1.92 -12.31 -5.49
N ALA A 34 3.04 -12.78 -4.95
CA ALA A 34 4.21 -13.20 -5.68
C ALA A 34 4.71 -14.56 -5.21
N THR A 35 5.51 -15.22 -6.03
CA THR A 35 6.14 -16.50 -5.73
C THR A 35 7.51 -16.57 -6.40
N VAL A 36 8.31 -17.57 -6.05
CA VAL A 36 9.57 -17.87 -6.73
C VAL A 36 9.35 -18.99 -7.74
N ARG A 37 9.54 -18.69 -9.04
CA ARG A 37 9.54 -19.68 -10.13
C ARG A 37 10.93 -19.77 -10.75
N SER A 38 11.47 -20.98 -10.84
CA SER A 38 12.78 -21.23 -11.46
C SER A 38 13.92 -20.37 -10.89
N GLY A 39 13.85 -20.06 -9.59
CA GLY A 39 14.86 -19.24 -8.90
C GLY A 39 14.69 -17.72 -9.05
N ALA A 40 13.64 -17.25 -9.71
CA ALA A 40 13.30 -15.83 -9.82
C ALA A 40 11.95 -15.53 -9.16
N ALA A 41 11.88 -14.46 -8.37
CA ALA A 41 10.64 -13.98 -7.78
C ALA A 41 9.79 -13.25 -8.84
N THR A 42 8.51 -13.58 -8.92
CA THR A 42 7.56 -13.05 -9.92
C THR A 42 6.19 -12.81 -9.30
N VAL A 43 5.52 -11.72 -9.68
CA VAL A 43 4.14 -11.43 -9.27
C VAL A 43 3.16 -12.27 -10.10
N LEU A 44 2.14 -12.82 -9.43
CA LEU A 44 1.12 -13.66 -10.07
C LEU A 44 -0.04 -12.80 -10.59
N PRO A 45 -0.35 -12.84 -11.91
CA PRO A 45 -1.50 -12.14 -12.46
C PRO A 45 -2.81 -12.86 -12.15
N ASP A 46 -3.95 -12.16 -12.31
CA ASP A 46 -5.28 -12.78 -12.41
C ASP A 46 -5.59 -13.33 -13.80
N GLU A 47 -6.81 -13.86 -13.99
CA GLU A 47 -7.28 -14.38 -15.29
C GLU A 47 -7.29 -13.36 -16.43
N HIS A 48 -7.25 -12.06 -16.13
CA HIS A 48 -7.20 -10.97 -17.10
C HIS A 48 -5.77 -10.45 -17.36
N GLY A 49 -4.77 -11.01 -16.67
CA GLY A 49 -3.38 -10.57 -16.77
C GLY A 49 -3.02 -9.42 -15.84
N TYR A 50 -3.91 -8.97 -14.95
CA TYR A 50 -3.60 -7.90 -14.02
C TYR A 50 -2.80 -8.43 -12.82
N HIS A 51 -1.66 -7.80 -12.56
CA HIS A 51 -0.83 -8.12 -11.39
C HIS A 51 -1.36 -7.46 -10.10
N LEU A 52 -1.90 -6.24 -10.20
CA LEU A 52 -2.47 -5.51 -9.07
C LEU A 52 -3.88 -5.99 -8.76
N LEU A 53 -4.18 -6.21 -7.49
CA LEU A 53 -5.55 -6.32 -6.98
C LEU A 53 -5.88 -5.02 -6.22
N PRO A 54 -6.85 -4.20 -6.67
CA PRO A 54 -7.31 -3.07 -5.86
C PRO A 54 -7.77 -3.55 -4.47
N SER A 55 -7.30 -2.91 -3.40
CA SER A 55 -7.69 -3.20 -2.02
C SER A 55 -9.06 -2.59 -1.74
N VAL A 56 -10.06 -3.10 -2.44
CA VAL A 56 -11.45 -2.62 -2.44
C VAL A 56 -12.37 -3.81 -2.27
N VAL A 57 -13.33 -3.71 -1.35
CA VAL A 57 -14.31 -4.76 -1.07
C VAL A 57 -15.70 -4.14 -1.05
N ARG A 58 -16.65 -4.76 -1.74
CA ARG A 58 -18.05 -4.36 -1.73
C ARG A 58 -18.93 -5.46 -1.16
N TYR A 59 -19.79 -5.07 -0.23
CA TYR A 59 -20.75 -5.95 0.43
C TYR A 59 -22.16 -5.66 -0.07
N THR A 60 -22.78 -6.62 -0.75
CA THR A 60 -24.13 -6.47 -1.32
C THR A 60 -25.21 -7.05 -0.42
N GLU A 61 -26.45 -6.66 -0.66
CA GLU A 61 -27.63 -7.06 0.14
C GLU A 61 -27.99 -8.54 -0.01
N ASP A 62 -27.69 -9.14 -1.16
CA ASP A 62 -27.88 -10.57 -1.45
C ASP A 62 -26.81 -11.47 -0.79
N GLY A 63 -25.88 -10.89 -0.03
CA GLY A 63 -24.83 -11.61 0.67
C GLY A 63 -23.57 -11.87 -0.16
N ALA A 64 -23.50 -11.39 -1.41
CA ALA A 64 -22.28 -11.48 -2.21
C ALA A 64 -21.20 -10.48 -1.74
N THR A 65 -19.94 -10.92 -1.81
CA THR A 65 -18.77 -10.08 -1.53
C THR A 65 -17.95 -9.95 -2.79
N GLU A 66 -17.89 -8.74 -3.33
CA GLU A 66 -17.06 -8.40 -4.48
C GLU A 66 -15.71 -7.85 -3.98
N VAL A 67 -14.62 -8.18 -4.67
CA VAL A 67 -13.26 -7.73 -4.30
C VAL A 67 -12.54 -7.23 -5.55
N GLY A 68 -11.64 -6.26 -5.40
CA GLY A 68 -10.78 -5.80 -6.49
C GLY A 68 -11.48 -4.87 -7.47
N TYR A 69 -11.25 -5.10 -8.77
CA TYR A 69 -11.81 -4.26 -9.83
C TYR A 69 -13.35 -4.30 -9.87
N ALA A 70 -13.95 -5.45 -9.59
CA ALA A 70 -15.41 -5.61 -9.54
C ALA A 70 -16.02 -4.68 -8.48
N ALA A 71 -15.49 -4.71 -7.25
CA ALA A 71 -15.93 -3.82 -6.18
C ALA A 71 -15.62 -2.35 -6.50
N ARG A 72 -14.42 -2.06 -7.04
CA ARG A 72 -14.00 -0.68 -7.38
C ARG A 72 -14.93 -0.01 -8.38
N ALA A 73 -15.53 -0.75 -9.32
CA ALA A 73 -16.46 -0.21 -10.30
C ALA A 73 -17.69 0.46 -9.64
N HIS A 74 -18.09 -0.01 -8.45
CA HIS A 74 -19.26 0.46 -7.73
C HIS A 74 -18.97 1.51 -6.65
N GLN A 75 -17.71 1.92 -6.47
CA GLN A 75 -17.34 2.78 -5.35
C GLN A 75 -18.10 4.11 -5.31
N SER A 76 -18.42 4.71 -6.47
CA SER A 76 -19.14 5.98 -6.54
C SER A 76 -20.65 5.82 -6.40
N ASP A 77 -21.20 4.70 -6.89
CA ASP A 77 -22.66 4.47 -6.89
C ASP A 77 -23.12 3.82 -5.58
N ASP A 78 -22.23 3.13 -4.89
CA ASP A 78 -22.47 2.42 -3.63
C ASP A 78 -21.37 2.70 -2.59
N PRO A 79 -21.13 3.98 -2.23
CA PRO A 79 -19.96 4.41 -1.46
C PRO A 79 -19.95 3.92 -0.01
N HIS A 80 -21.13 3.69 0.59
CA HIS A 80 -21.24 3.19 1.97
C HIS A 80 -20.86 1.71 2.11
N ASN A 81 -21.04 0.93 1.05
CA ASN A 81 -20.84 -0.52 1.06
C ASN A 81 -19.59 -0.96 0.30
N THR A 82 -18.93 -0.03 -0.40
CA THR A 82 -17.67 -0.24 -1.10
C THR A 82 -16.52 0.33 -0.29
N VAL A 83 -15.90 -0.52 0.52
CA VAL A 83 -14.81 -0.16 1.41
C VAL A 83 -13.50 -0.09 0.64
N VAL A 84 -12.82 1.04 0.76
CA VAL A 84 -11.49 1.29 0.20
C VAL A 84 -10.54 1.73 1.31
N SER A 85 -9.24 1.62 1.06
CA SER A 85 -8.20 2.11 1.98
C SER A 85 -8.34 1.56 3.40
N VAL A 86 -8.90 0.34 3.54
CA VAL A 86 -9.26 -0.24 4.85
C VAL A 86 -8.08 -0.38 5.80
N LYS A 87 -6.85 -0.48 5.27
CA LYS A 87 -5.60 -0.50 6.04
C LYS A 87 -5.44 0.76 6.92
N ARG A 88 -6.05 1.90 6.57
CA ARG A 88 -6.06 3.12 7.41
C ARG A 88 -6.89 2.98 8.69
N PHE A 89 -7.76 1.99 8.77
CA PHE A 89 -8.64 1.74 9.93
C PHE A 89 -8.15 0.58 10.81
N MET A 90 -7.14 -0.17 10.35
CA MET A 90 -6.60 -1.33 11.07
C MET A 90 -5.99 -0.91 12.41
N GLY A 91 -6.54 -1.49 13.50
CA GLY A 91 -6.05 -1.26 14.86
C GLY A 91 -6.34 0.14 15.42
N ARG A 92 -7.26 0.90 14.81
CA ARG A 92 -7.58 2.28 15.21
C ARG A 92 -8.98 2.41 15.79
N GLY A 93 -9.10 3.16 16.89
CA GLY A 93 -10.39 3.56 17.45
C GLY A 93 -10.95 4.79 16.73
N LEU A 94 -12.19 5.17 17.05
CA LEU A 94 -12.85 6.30 16.40
C LEU A 94 -12.11 7.63 16.64
N SER A 95 -11.50 7.80 17.82
CA SER A 95 -10.70 8.97 18.18
C SER A 95 -9.44 9.16 17.33
N ASP A 96 -8.92 8.09 16.72
CA ASP A 96 -7.70 8.12 15.91
C ASP A 96 -7.99 8.51 14.45
N LEU A 97 -9.27 8.59 14.07
CA LEU A 97 -9.73 8.89 12.71
C LEU A 97 -10.13 10.36 12.58
N ALA A 98 -9.14 11.25 12.58
CA ALA A 98 -9.35 12.70 12.46
C ALA A 98 -10.24 13.10 11.26
N ASP A 99 -10.15 12.35 10.16
CA ASP A 99 -10.88 12.60 8.92
C ASP A 99 -12.07 11.65 8.70
N ALA A 100 -12.61 11.02 9.76
CA ALA A 100 -13.74 10.09 9.63
C ALA A 100 -14.93 10.72 8.88
N ALA A 101 -15.20 12.01 9.13
CA ALA A 101 -16.25 12.78 8.48
C ALA A 101 -16.00 13.10 6.99
N ALA A 102 -14.76 12.96 6.51
CA ALA A 102 -14.40 13.14 5.10
C ALA A 102 -14.55 11.86 4.27
N THR A 103 -14.97 10.76 4.89
CA THR A 103 -15.22 9.47 4.22
C THR A 103 -16.71 9.17 4.21
N PRO A 104 -17.21 8.40 3.21
CA PRO A 104 -18.62 8.02 3.16
C PRO A 104 -18.97 6.93 4.19
N TYR A 105 -18.02 6.46 5.00
CA TYR A 105 -18.26 5.32 5.87
C TYR A 105 -18.96 5.73 7.16
N ARG A 106 -19.90 4.87 7.57
CA ARG A 106 -20.51 4.97 8.90
C ARG A 106 -19.72 4.06 9.84
N PHE A 107 -18.98 4.67 10.75
CA PHE A 107 -18.20 3.95 11.74
C PHE A 107 -19.01 3.66 13.01
N VAL A 108 -18.81 2.48 13.57
CA VAL A 108 -19.25 2.10 14.91
C VAL A 108 -18.03 2.06 15.82
N ASP A 109 -18.10 2.77 16.95
CA ASP A 109 -17.07 2.69 17.97
C ASP A 109 -17.19 1.35 18.70
N ALA A 110 -16.12 0.56 18.66
CA ALA A 110 -16.09 -0.79 19.19
C ALA A 110 -14.76 -1.08 19.88
N PRO A 111 -14.72 -2.01 20.85
CA PRO A 111 -13.48 -2.34 21.54
C PRO A 111 -12.36 -2.78 20.57
N GLY A 112 -11.19 -2.17 20.72
CA GLY A 112 -9.98 -2.49 19.95
C GLY A 112 -9.85 -1.71 18.64
N MET A 113 -10.89 -1.67 17.80
CA MET A 113 -10.89 -0.86 16.57
C MET A 113 -12.32 -0.55 16.09
N VAL A 114 -12.45 0.48 15.25
CA VAL A 114 -13.72 0.82 14.61
C VAL A 114 -14.29 -0.35 13.78
N ARG A 115 -15.61 -0.37 13.61
CA ARG A 115 -16.30 -1.21 12.62
C ARG A 115 -16.98 -0.33 11.59
N LEU A 116 -17.17 -0.86 10.38
CA LEU A 116 -17.86 -0.19 9.27
C LEU A 116 -19.25 -0.79 9.10
N VAL A 117 -20.30 0.03 9.11
CA VAL A 117 -21.66 -0.43 8.80
C VAL A 117 -21.78 -0.66 7.29
N THR A 118 -22.14 -1.89 6.91
CA THR A 118 -22.38 -2.29 5.53
C THR A 118 -23.76 -2.95 5.41
N ARG A 119 -24.20 -3.23 4.18
CA ARG A 119 -25.43 -4.01 3.91
C ARG A 119 -25.39 -5.43 4.48
N GLN A 120 -24.21 -5.99 4.71
CA GLN A 120 -24.04 -7.29 5.39
C GLN A 120 -23.79 -7.15 6.90
N GLY A 121 -24.22 -6.03 7.49
CA GLY A 121 -23.97 -5.69 8.88
C GLY A 121 -22.60 -5.06 9.11
N GLU A 122 -22.18 -5.01 10.37
CA GLU A 122 -20.91 -4.40 10.77
C GLU A 122 -19.72 -5.27 10.37
N LYS A 123 -18.75 -4.70 9.67
CA LYS A 123 -17.49 -5.36 9.30
C LYS A 123 -16.32 -4.66 9.98
N SER A 124 -15.43 -5.43 10.60
CA SER A 124 -14.15 -4.91 11.08
C SER A 124 -13.16 -4.74 9.93
N PRO A 125 -12.17 -3.83 10.07
CA PRO A 125 -11.05 -3.72 9.13
C PRO A 125 -10.32 -5.05 8.89
N VAL A 126 -10.28 -5.93 9.91
CA VAL A 126 -9.72 -7.27 9.84
C VAL A 126 -10.52 -8.18 8.90
N GLU A 127 -11.86 -8.16 8.99
CA GLU A 127 -12.74 -8.94 8.09
C GLU A 127 -12.61 -8.46 6.64
N VAL A 128 -12.60 -7.14 6.41
CA VAL A 128 -12.42 -6.58 5.06
C VAL A 128 -11.06 -6.94 4.48
N SER A 129 -10.00 -6.87 5.30
CA SER A 129 -8.66 -7.28 4.88
C SER A 129 -8.57 -8.79 4.59
N ALA A 130 -9.33 -9.61 5.33
CA ALA A 130 -9.40 -11.05 5.08
C ALA A 130 -10.05 -11.37 3.73
N ASP A 131 -11.04 -10.60 3.29
CA ASP A 131 -11.66 -10.77 1.96
C ASP A 131 -10.66 -10.47 0.83
N ILE A 132 -9.82 -9.44 0.99
CA ILE A 132 -8.72 -9.13 0.07
C ILE A 132 -7.70 -10.28 0.03
N LEU A 133 -7.28 -10.76 1.21
CA LEU A 133 -6.35 -11.88 1.32
C LEU A 133 -6.90 -13.18 0.73
N ARG A 134 -8.21 -13.45 0.86
CA ARG A 134 -8.86 -14.62 0.26
C ARG A 134 -8.84 -14.56 -1.27
N ALA A 135 -9.03 -13.37 -1.85
CA ALA A 135 -8.90 -13.18 -3.30
C ALA A 135 -7.46 -13.43 -3.79
N LEU A 136 -6.44 -12.95 -3.05
CA LEU A 136 -5.03 -13.21 -3.38
C LEU A 136 -4.65 -14.68 -3.21
N LYS A 137 -5.17 -15.35 -2.17
CA LYS A 137 -5.01 -16.80 -1.98
C LYS A 137 -5.57 -17.56 -3.18
N ALA A 138 -6.82 -17.30 -3.55
CA ALA A 138 -7.46 -17.97 -4.69
C ALA A 138 -6.69 -17.75 -6.00
N ARG A 139 -6.22 -16.52 -6.24
CA ARG A 139 -5.36 -16.18 -7.39
C ARG A 139 -4.07 -17.01 -7.39
N ALA A 140 -3.40 -17.11 -6.25
CA ALA A 140 -2.17 -17.87 -6.13
C ALA A 140 -2.39 -19.38 -6.31
N GLU A 141 -3.42 -19.96 -5.70
CA GLU A 141 -3.76 -21.38 -5.82
C GLU A 141 -4.13 -21.75 -7.27
N SER A 142 -4.90 -20.88 -7.95
CA SER A 142 -5.21 -21.03 -9.37
C SER A 142 -3.94 -20.99 -10.24
N SER A 143 -3.05 -20.03 -9.97
CA SER A 143 -1.81 -19.86 -10.75
C SER A 143 -0.78 -20.98 -10.51
N LEU A 144 -0.75 -21.57 -9.31
CA LEU A 144 0.22 -22.59 -8.90
C LEU A 144 -0.30 -24.02 -9.00
N GLY A 145 -1.62 -24.21 -9.15
CA GLY A 145 -2.24 -25.51 -9.33
C GLY A 145 -2.36 -26.34 -8.06
N GLY A 146 -2.43 -25.71 -6.88
CA GLY A 146 -2.55 -26.42 -5.60
C GLY A 146 -2.68 -25.50 -4.40
N GLU A 147 -3.01 -26.09 -3.24
CA GLU A 147 -3.19 -25.35 -1.97
C GLU A 147 -1.88 -24.74 -1.46
N LEU A 148 -1.98 -23.55 -0.87
CA LEU A 148 -0.83 -22.89 -0.27
C LEU A 148 -0.47 -23.51 1.08
N THR A 149 0.81 -23.84 1.25
CA THR A 149 1.37 -24.28 2.55
C THR A 149 1.53 -23.11 3.52
N GLY A 150 1.69 -21.89 3.00
CA GLY A 150 1.71 -20.68 3.81
C GLY A 150 2.11 -19.43 3.02
N ALA A 151 2.05 -18.29 3.69
CA ALA A 151 2.38 -16.99 3.11
C ALA A 151 3.30 -16.18 4.03
N VAL A 152 4.21 -15.42 3.42
CA VAL A 152 4.87 -14.29 4.06
C VAL A 152 4.06 -13.05 3.71
N ILE A 153 3.60 -12.30 4.71
CA ILE A 153 2.76 -11.13 4.51
C ILE A 153 3.53 -9.89 4.96
N THR A 154 3.53 -8.85 4.12
CA THR A 154 4.21 -7.60 4.46
C THR A 154 3.36 -6.70 5.35
N VAL A 155 4.03 -5.93 6.19
CA VAL A 155 3.44 -4.89 7.04
C VAL A 155 4.36 -3.66 7.07
N PRO A 156 3.81 -2.45 7.27
CA PRO A 156 4.62 -1.25 7.46
C PRO A 156 5.58 -1.43 8.64
N ALA A 157 6.79 -0.89 8.52
CA ALA A 157 7.79 -1.04 9.58
C ALA A 157 7.36 -0.33 10.87
N TYR A 158 6.62 0.76 10.76
CA TYR A 158 6.10 1.53 11.89
C TYR A 158 4.80 0.98 12.49
N PHE A 159 4.28 -0.16 12.03
CA PHE A 159 3.13 -0.81 12.65
C PHE A 159 3.45 -1.30 14.07
N ASP A 160 2.55 -1.00 14.99
CA ASP A 160 2.59 -1.51 16.37
C ASP A 160 2.12 -2.97 16.47
N ASP A 161 2.17 -3.52 17.69
CA ASP A 161 1.79 -4.91 17.94
C ASP A 161 0.32 -5.20 17.65
N ALA A 162 -0.57 -4.24 17.89
CA ALA A 162 -2.02 -4.40 17.65
C ALA A 162 -2.30 -4.48 16.15
N GLN A 163 -1.68 -3.61 15.35
CA GLN A 163 -1.82 -3.61 13.89
C GLN A 163 -1.20 -4.88 13.27
N ARG A 164 -0.03 -5.32 13.76
CA ARG A 164 0.60 -6.58 13.33
C ARG A 164 -0.27 -7.79 13.66
N GLN A 165 -0.88 -7.80 14.84
CA GLN A 165 -1.78 -8.88 15.24
C GLN A 165 -3.05 -8.89 14.38
N ALA A 166 -3.63 -7.71 14.12
CA ALA A 166 -4.78 -7.56 13.23
C ALA A 166 -4.51 -8.09 11.82
N THR A 167 -3.32 -7.87 11.25
CA THR A 167 -2.93 -8.46 9.96
C THR A 167 -2.85 -9.99 10.01
N LYS A 168 -2.31 -10.58 11.10
CA LYS A 168 -2.28 -12.03 11.28
C LYS A 168 -3.69 -12.61 11.41
N ASP A 169 -4.57 -11.92 12.11
CA ASP A 169 -5.95 -12.36 12.28
C ASP A 169 -6.72 -12.30 10.96
N ALA A 170 -6.50 -11.27 10.14
CA ALA A 170 -7.06 -11.19 8.79
C ALA A 170 -6.59 -12.38 7.93
N ALA A 171 -5.30 -12.74 7.99
CA ALA A 171 -4.77 -13.89 7.29
C ALA A 171 -5.36 -15.22 7.79
N ARG A 172 -5.54 -15.37 9.11
CA ARG A 172 -6.21 -16.55 9.69
C ARG A 172 -7.64 -16.67 9.18
N LEU A 173 -8.41 -15.58 9.15
CA LEU A 173 -9.78 -15.54 8.61
C LEU A 173 -9.84 -15.82 7.10
N ALA A 174 -8.77 -15.51 6.36
CA ALA A 174 -8.62 -15.86 4.95
C ALA A 174 -8.19 -17.32 4.73
N GLY A 175 -7.93 -18.09 5.80
CA GLY A 175 -7.42 -19.46 5.71
C GLY A 175 -5.99 -19.53 5.18
N LEU A 176 -5.16 -18.53 5.49
CA LEU A 176 -3.73 -18.48 5.17
C LEU A 176 -2.90 -18.81 6.43
N ASN A 177 -1.97 -19.75 6.29
CA ASN A 177 -0.95 -19.99 7.29
C ASN A 177 0.17 -18.94 7.17
N VAL A 178 0.26 -18.02 8.13
CA VAL A 178 1.29 -16.97 8.12
C VAL A 178 2.62 -17.54 8.58
N LEU A 179 3.55 -17.73 7.65
CA LEU A 179 4.91 -18.19 7.93
C LEU A 179 5.71 -17.11 8.64
N ARG A 180 5.56 -15.86 8.19
CA ARG A 180 6.26 -14.70 8.73
C ARG A 180 5.52 -13.42 8.36
N LEU A 181 5.54 -12.44 9.28
CA LEU A 181 5.34 -11.05 8.89
C LEU A 181 6.69 -10.43 8.54
N LEU A 182 6.78 -9.80 7.37
CA LEU A 182 7.99 -9.13 6.90
C LEU A 182 7.74 -7.62 6.85
N ASN A 183 8.70 -6.82 7.28
CA ASN A 183 8.57 -5.38 7.13
C ASN A 183 8.71 -5.01 5.65
N GLU A 184 7.79 -4.19 5.14
CA GLU A 184 7.79 -3.66 3.77
C GLU A 184 9.19 -3.13 3.33
N PRO A 185 9.90 -2.30 4.13
CA PRO A 185 11.23 -1.83 3.72
C PRO A 185 12.30 -2.92 3.67
N THR A 186 12.19 -3.97 4.50
CA THR A 186 13.09 -5.12 4.43
C THR A 186 12.82 -5.95 3.17
N ALA A 187 11.54 -6.16 2.83
CA ALA A 187 11.15 -6.81 1.59
C ALA A 187 11.69 -6.04 0.37
N ALA A 188 11.50 -4.72 0.36
CA ALA A 188 12.00 -3.89 -0.71
C ALA A 188 13.52 -3.98 -0.87
N ALA A 189 14.26 -3.95 0.24
CA ALA A 189 15.72 -4.08 0.21
C ALA A 189 16.22 -5.44 -0.33
N ILE A 190 15.51 -6.52 0.00
CA ILE A 190 15.75 -7.87 -0.56
C ILE A 190 15.53 -7.86 -2.08
N ALA A 191 14.39 -7.33 -2.54
CA ALA A 191 14.04 -7.31 -3.96
C ALA A 191 14.99 -6.47 -4.81
N TYR A 192 15.51 -5.35 -4.29
CA TYR A 192 16.53 -4.53 -4.95
C TYR A 192 17.89 -5.23 -5.14
N GLY A 193 18.02 -6.48 -4.68
CA GLY A 193 19.22 -7.28 -4.85
C GLY A 193 20.43 -6.66 -4.15
N LEU A 194 20.17 -5.89 -3.08
CA LEU A 194 21.24 -5.26 -2.31
C LEU A 194 22.17 -6.33 -1.73
N ASP A 195 21.70 -7.56 -1.55
CA ASP A 195 22.50 -8.74 -1.16
C ASP A 195 23.67 -9.06 -2.12
N ASN A 196 23.64 -8.62 -3.38
CA ASN A 196 24.66 -8.93 -4.40
C ASN A 196 25.87 -7.96 -4.43
N ALA A 197 26.50 -7.76 -3.27
CA ALA A 197 27.80 -7.08 -3.07
C ALA A 197 27.81 -5.55 -2.87
N ALA A 198 26.67 -4.91 -2.65
CA ALA A 198 26.63 -3.46 -2.39
C ALA A 198 26.55 -3.14 -0.90
N GLU A 199 27.57 -3.50 -0.09
CA GLU A 199 27.63 -3.11 1.33
C GLU A 199 27.48 -1.60 1.52
N GLY A 200 26.86 -1.20 2.64
CA GLY A 200 26.68 0.21 2.99
C GLY A 200 25.31 0.49 3.60
N THR A 201 25.03 1.78 3.76
CA THR A 201 23.80 2.27 4.38
C THR A 201 22.81 2.70 3.30
N TYR A 202 21.58 2.21 3.35
CA TYR A 202 20.52 2.56 2.43
C TYR A 202 19.34 3.15 3.18
N VAL A 203 18.66 4.08 2.54
CA VAL A 203 17.37 4.58 3.02
C VAL A 203 16.29 3.96 2.15
N VAL A 204 15.32 3.29 2.76
CA VAL A 204 14.08 2.92 2.09
C VAL A 204 13.05 3.99 2.42
N TYR A 205 12.60 4.71 1.41
CA TYR A 205 11.57 5.73 1.49
C TYR A 205 10.30 5.15 0.86
N ASP A 206 9.34 4.76 1.69
CA ASP A 206 8.11 4.11 1.29
C ASP A 206 6.94 5.08 1.44
N LEU A 207 6.44 5.59 0.31
CA LEU A 207 5.24 6.43 0.28
C LEU A 207 4.16 5.67 -0.48
N GLY A 208 3.34 4.96 0.28
CA GLY A 208 2.25 4.15 -0.21
C GLY A 208 0.94 4.93 -0.40
N GLY A 209 -0.16 4.20 -0.45
CA GLY A 209 -1.51 4.76 -0.61
C GLY A 209 -2.02 5.53 0.60
N GLY A 210 -1.67 5.09 1.82
CA GLY A 210 -2.17 5.74 3.04
C GLY A 210 -1.20 5.82 4.21
N THR A 211 0.01 5.30 4.04
CA THR A 211 1.09 5.31 5.04
C THR A 211 2.39 5.77 4.38
N PHE A 212 3.24 6.38 5.21
CA PHE A 212 4.59 6.78 4.86
C PHE A 212 5.55 6.18 5.89
N ASP A 213 6.52 5.41 5.42
CA ASP A 213 7.54 4.79 6.25
C ASP A 213 8.93 5.13 5.69
N VAL A 214 9.88 5.36 6.59
CA VAL A 214 11.29 5.47 6.25
C VAL A 214 12.11 4.56 7.15
N SER A 215 12.93 3.71 6.53
CA SER A 215 13.86 2.84 7.25
C SER A 215 15.28 3.05 6.77
N ILE A 216 16.21 3.13 7.71
CA ILE A 216 17.63 3.16 7.45
C ILE A 216 18.16 1.76 7.68
N LEU A 217 18.66 1.15 6.61
CA LEU A 217 19.16 -0.20 6.59
C LEU A 217 20.67 -0.18 6.39
N ARG A 218 21.40 -0.93 7.19
CA ARG A 218 22.81 -1.23 6.94
C ARG A 218 22.92 -2.65 6.41
N LEU A 219 23.55 -2.78 5.25
CA LEU A 219 23.89 -4.08 4.70
C LEU A 219 25.36 -4.37 4.96
N THR A 220 25.62 -5.45 5.69
CA THR A 220 26.97 -5.95 5.95
C THR A 220 26.98 -7.46 5.75
N ARG A 221 27.85 -7.99 4.88
CA ARG A 221 27.99 -9.44 4.62
C ARG A 221 26.66 -10.17 4.35
N GLY A 222 25.77 -9.54 3.58
CA GLY A 222 24.47 -10.11 3.22
C GLY A 222 23.40 -10.04 4.31
N VAL A 223 23.68 -9.41 5.47
CA VAL A 223 22.71 -9.22 6.56
C VAL A 223 22.20 -7.79 6.55
N PHE A 224 20.88 -7.63 6.48
CA PHE A 224 20.20 -6.34 6.66
C PHE A 224 19.96 -6.08 8.15
N GLU A 225 20.59 -5.02 8.65
CA GLU A 225 20.34 -4.47 9.98
C GLU A 225 19.49 -3.20 9.83
N VAL A 226 18.37 -3.13 10.55
CA VAL A 226 17.56 -1.91 10.63
C VAL A 226 18.17 -1.00 11.70
N LEU A 227 18.76 0.12 11.29
CA LEU A 227 19.37 1.09 12.20
C LEU A 227 18.33 2.00 12.86
N ALA A 228 17.34 2.45 12.09
CA ALA A 228 16.23 3.27 12.56
C ALA A 228 15.04 3.16 11.61
N THR A 229 13.85 3.33 12.16
CA THR A 229 12.60 3.46 11.41
C THR A 229 11.82 4.66 11.95
N SER A 230 11.22 5.43 11.06
CA SER A 230 10.26 6.48 11.39
C SER A 230 9.16 6.49 10.33
N GLY A 231 8.09 7.23 10.53
CA GLY A 231 7.01 7.29 9.55
C GLY A 231 5.83 8.14 10.02
N ASP A 232 4.78 8.10 9.21
CA ASP A 232 3.47 8.66 9.48
C ASP A 232 2.41 7.70 8.91
N SER A 233 1.69 7.02 9.80
CA SER A 233 0.69 6.03 9.40
C SER A 233 -0.60 6.65 8.86
N ALA A 234 -0.72 7.99 8.86
CA ALA A 234 -1.85 8.74 8.34
C ALA A 234 -1.44 9.67 7.18
N LEU A 235 -0.31 9.41 6.52
CA LEU A 235 0.17 10.16 5.37
C LEU A 235 0.46 9.24 4.19
N GLY A 236 -0.14 9.46 3.02
CA GLY A 236 0.09 8.68 1.81
C GLY A 236 -0.61 9.28 0.60
N GLY A 237 -0.65 8.54 -0.50
CA GLY A 237 -1.27 8.95 -1.77
C GLY A 237 -2.72 9.44 -1.66
N ASP A 238 -3.50 8.94 -0.70
CA ASP A 238 -4.89 9.35 -0.44
C ASP A 238 -4.98 10.82 0.02
N ASP A 239 -3.97 11.34 0.73
CA ASP A 239 -3.97 12.73 1.18
C ASP A 239 -3.63 13.70 0.03
N PHE A 240 -2.84 13.22 -0.94
CA PHE A 240 -2.62 13.95 -2.20
C PHE A 240 -3.90 13.98 -3.04
N ASP A 241 -4.63 12.86 -3.10
CA ASP A 241 -5.94 12.78 -3.78
C ASP A 241 -6.94 13.74 -3.12
N HIS A 242 -6.98 13.76 -1.78
CA HIS A 242 -7.83 14.67 -1.02
C HIS A 242 -7.46 16.14 -1.27
N ARG A 243 -6.17 16.48 -1.36
CA ARG A 243 -5.75 17.86 -1.65
C ARG A 243 -6.19 18.34 -3.04
N ILE A 244 -6.15 17.45 -4.04
CA ILE A 244 -6.68 17.71 -5.39
C ILE A 244 -8.21 17.85 -5.34
N TYR A 245 -8.90 17.01 -4.56
CA TYR A 245 -10.33 17.14 -4.32
C TYR A 245 -10.70 18.51 -3.72
N CYS A 246 -9.99 18.98 -2.69
CA CYS A 246 -10.20 20.33 -2.15
C CYS A 246 -9.97 21.41 -3.21
N TRP A 247 -8.94 21.26 -4.05
CA TRP A 247 -8.71 22.18 -5.16
C TRP A 247 -9.85 22.18 -6.19
N LEU A 248 -10.43 21.02 -6.51
CA LEU A 248 -11.62 20.93 -7.37
C LEU A 248 -12.80 21.68 -6.76
N LEU A 249 -13.06 21.51 -5.46
CA LEU A 249 -14.14 22.22 -4.76
C LEU A 249 -13.93 23.74 -4.81
N GLU A 250 -12.72 24.20 -4.50
CA GLU A 250 -12.35 25.62 -4.52
C GLU A 250 -12.53 26.23 -5.92
N LYS A 251 -12.06 25.55 -6.97
CA LYS A 251 -12.13 26.06 -8.36
C LYS A 251 -13.55 26.02 -8.93
N ALA A 252 -14.35 25.03 -8.56
CA ALA A 252 -15.72 24.88 -9.03
C ALA A 252 -16.76 25.60 -8.15
N GLY A 253 -16.34 26.18 -7.02
CA GLY A 253 -17.23 26.84 -6.07
C GLY A 253 -18.21 25.88 -5.38
N LEU A 254 -17.79 24.64 -5.17
CA LEU A 254 -18.62 23.59 -4.59
C LEU A 254 -18.49 23.54 -3.07
N SER A 255 -19.60 23.26 -2.40
CA SER A 255 -19.63 22.95 -0.97
C SER A 255 -20.72 21.93 -0.70
N GLN A 256 -20.45 20.97 0.18
CA GLN A 256 -21.39 19.91 0.59
C GLN A 256 -21.91 19.07 -0.60
N LEU A 257 -21.21 17.97 -0.89
CA LEU A 257 -21.58 17.04 -1.94
C LEU A 257 -22.20 15.76 -1.35
N PRO A 258 -23.10 15.08 -2.07
CA PRO A 258 -23.49 13.71 -1.73
C PRO A 258 -22.28 12.76 -1.75
N ASP A 259 -22.31 11.73 -0.90
CA ASP A 259 -21.20 10.77 -0.74
C ASP A 259 -20.73 10.14 -2.06
N GLY A 260 -21.66 9.88 -2.98
CA GLY A 260 -21.34 9.34 -4.30
C GLY A 260 -20.54 10.32 -5.18
N ASP A 261 -20.86 11.62 -5.10
CA ASP A 261 -20.13 12.68 -5.81
C ASP A 261 -18.77 12.97 -5.16
N ILE A 262 -18.69 12.93 -3.82
CA ILE A 262 -17.41 12.98 -3.10
C ILE A 262 -16.51 11.85 -3.61
N ARG A 263 -17.04 10.63 -3.67
CA ARG A 263 -16.26 9.47 -4.09
C ARG A 263 -15.87 9.51 -5.57
N ARG A 264 -16.75 10.01 -6.43
CA ARG A 264 -16.49 10.28 -7.85
C ARG A 264 -15.34 11.26 -8.03
N LEU A 265 -15.37 12.40 -7.33
CA LEU A 265 -14.31 13.42 -7.45
C LEU A 265 -12.98 12.94 -6.88
N LEU A 266 -12.96 12.20 -5.75
CA LEU A 266 -11.73 11.59 -5.23
C LEU A 266 -11.13 10.56 -6.21
N THR A 267 -11.98 9.79 -6.90
CA THR A 267 -11.54 8.83 -7.91
C THR A 267 -10.88 9.53 -9.09
N LEU A 268 -11.48 10.64 -9.56
CA LEU A 268 -10.93 11.45 -10.65
C LEU A 268 -9.66 12.20 -10.23
N ALA A 269 -9.61 12.68 -8.99
CA ALA A 269 -8.42 13.29 -8.40
C ALA A 269 -7.23 12.33 -8.41
N ARG A 270 -7.45 11.07 -8.01
CA ARG A 270 -6.42 10.01 -8.10
C ARG A 270 -5.98 9.77 -9.54
N ALA A 271 -6.93 9.61 -10.45
CA ALA A 271 -6.62 9.38 -11.87
C ALA A 271 -5.80 10.53 -12.46
N ALA A 272 -6.13 11.79 -12.13
CA ALA A 272 -5.37 12.96 -12.55
C ALA A 272 -3.96 12.97 -11.94
N LYS A 273 -3.82 12.68 -10.63
CA LYS A 273 -2.52 12.56 -9.96
C LYS A 273 -1.63 11.52 -10.65
N GLU A 274 -2.17 10.33 -10.90
CA GLU A 274 -1.46 9.24 -11.55
C GLU A 274 -1.05 9.66 -12.99
N HIS A 275 -1.96 10.26 -13.76
CA HIS A 275 -1.70 10.75 -15.11
C HIS A 275 -0.59 11.83 -15.18
N LEU A 276 -0.55 12.73 -14.19
CA LEU A 276 0.44 13.81 -14.09
C LEU A 276 1.86 13.32 -13.79
N THR A 277 2.04 12.04 -13.46
CA THR A 277 3.36 11.41 -13.35
C THR A 277 4.14 11.56 -14.65
N ASP A 278 3.50 11.25 -15.78
CA ASP A 278 4.12 11.23 -17.10
C ASP A 278 3.69 12.42 -17.98
N ASN A 279 2.60 13.11 -17.61
CA ASN A 279 2.04 14.23 -18.38
C ASN A 279 2.14 15.56 -17.63
N THR A 280 2.14 16.68 -18.36
CA THR A 280 2.25 18.03 -17.79
C THR A 280 0.91 18.61 -17.32
N SER A 281 -0.20 18.08 -17.82
CA SER A 281 -1.56 18.46 -17.42
C SER A 281 -2.48 17.24 -17.40
N ALA A 282 -3.57 17.33 -16.65
CA ALA A 282 -4.64 16.35 -16.59
C ALA A 282 -5.99 17.06 -16.57
N ARG A 283 -6.89 16.70 -17.49
CA ARG A 283 -8.26 17.22 -17.52
C ARG A 283 -9.17 16.34 -16.66
N ILE A 284 -9.87 16.98 -15.72
CA ILE A 284 -10.85 16.35 -14.83
C ILE A 284 -12.24 16.80 -15.29
N ASN A 285 -12.96 15.87 -15.92
CA ASN A 285 -14.28 16.12 -16.47
C ASN A 285 -15.31 15.15 -15.88
N THR A 286 -16.42 15.67 -15.33
CA THR A 286 -17.55 14.86 -14.90
C THR A 286 -18.83 15.67 -14.74
N VAL A 287 -19.97 14.98 -14.63
CA VAL A 287 -21.26 15.57 -14.28
C VAL A 287 -21.66 15.03 -12.91
N LEU A 288 -21.95 15.94 -11.97
CA LEU A 288 -22.39 15.61 -10.62
C LEU A 288 -23.88 15.22 -10.61
N SER A 289 -24.34 14.67 -9.48
CA SER A 289 -25.73 14.22 -9.32
C SER A 289 -26.75 15.35 -9.46
N ASP A 290 -26.38 16.58 -9.11
CA ASP A 290 -27.18 17.80 -9.26
C ASP A 290 -27.10 18.41 -10.69
N ARG A 291 -26.43 17.72 -11.62
CA ARG A 291 -26.17 18.11 -13.01
C ARG A 291 -25.14 19.23 -13.19
N GLN A 292 -24.45 19.66 -12.14
CA GLN A 292 -23.32 20.57 -12.31
C GLN A 292 -22.19 19.87 -13.09
N VAL A 293 -21.64 20.57 -14.08
CA VAL A 293 -20.53 20.07 -14.90
C VAL A 293 -19.22 20.56 -14.29
N ILE A 294 -18.31 19.62 -14.04
CA ILE A 294 -16.92 19.87 -13.67
C ILE A 294 -16.08 19.64 -14.91
N ASP A 295 -15.30 20.64 -15.29
CA ASP A 295 -14.39 20.58 -16.42
C ASP A 295 -13.19 21.47 -16.14
N LEU A 296 -12.21 20.92 -15.42
CA LEU A 296 -11.04 21.64 -14.93
C LEU A 296 -9.78 20.95 -15.43
N GLU A 297 -8.74 21.73 -15.72
CA GLU A 297 -7.41 21.22 -16.05
C GLU A 297 -6.45 21.48 -14.90
N LEU A 298 -5.85 20.42 -14.37
CA LEU A 298 -4.81 20.50 -13.34
C LEU A 298 -3.43 20.35 -14.00
N SER A 299 -2.54 21.30 -13.79
CA SER A 299 -1.15 21.20 -14.26
C SER A 299 -0.25 20.48 -13.24
N ARG A 300 0.86 19.91 -13.70
CA ARG A 300 1.88 19.30 -12.84
C ARG A 300 2.46 20.30 -11.84
N ASP A 301 2.67 21.54 -12.28
CA ASP A 301 3.22 22.61 -11.43
C ASP A 301 2.22 23.03 -10.35
N GLU A 302 0.93 23.11 -10.70
CA GLU A 302 -0.13 23.39 -9.72
C GLU A 302 -0.27 22.23 -8.72
N LEU A 303 -0.22 20.96 -9.19
CA LEU A 303 -0.17 19.79 -8.29
C LEU A 303 1.00 19.89 -7.31
N ALA A 304 2.21 20.21 -7.79
CA ALA A 304 3.38 20.36 -6.95
C ALA A 304 3.22 21.52 -5.94
N ALA A 305 2.59 22.62 -6.33
CA ALA A 305 2.32 23.75 -5.46
C ALA A 305 1.32 23.41 -4.35
N ILE A 306 0.16 22.83 -4.70
CA ILE A 306 -0.91 22.55 -3.73
C ILE A 306 -0.54 21.41 -2.76
N THR A 307 0.37 20.51 -3.15
CA THR A 307 0.81 19.36 -2.34
C THR A 307 2.17 19.55 -1.66
N ARG A 308 2.82 20.72 -1.79
CA ARG A 308 4.15 21.00 -1.22
C ARG A 308 4.24 20.65 0.27
N THR A 309 3.23 21.02 1.06
CA THR A 309 3.23 20.77 2.52
C THR A 309 3.17 19.29 2.86
N LEU A 310 2.53 18.46 2.03
CA LEU A 310 2.51 16.99 2.21
C LEU A 310 3.89 16.39 1.95
N VAL A 311 4.59 16.88 0.91
CA VAL A 311 5.98 16.46 0.63
C VAL A 311 6.93 16.92 1.74
N ASP A 312 6.76 18.12 2.27
CA ASP A 312 7.59 18.60 3.39
C ASP A 312 7.38 17.77 4.67
N LYS A 313 6.14 17.29 4.91
CA LYS A 313 5.82 16.40 6.02
C LYS A 313 6.54 15.06 5.94
N THR A 314 6.73 14.48 4.76
CA THR A 314 7.47 13.21 4.63
C THR A 314 8.96 13.36 4.94
N LEU A 315 9.55 14.54 4.73
CA LEU A 315 10.95 14.79 5.07
C LEU A 315 11.20 14.93 6.58
N LEU A 316 10.15 15.13 7.40
CA LEU A 316 10.28 15.22 8.85
C LEU A 316 10.67 13.86 9.48
N PRO A 317 9.97 12.74 9.21
CA PRO A 317 10.43 11.41 9.65
C PRO A 317 11.79 11.02 9.10
N VAL A 318 12.14 11.43 7.86
CA VAL A 318 13.48 11.17 7.29
C VAL A 318 14.58 11.78 8.15
N ARG A 319 14.42 13.05 8.55
CA ARG A 319 15.36 13.73 9.45
C ARG A 319 15.44 13.05 10.82
N ARG A 320 14.31 12.59 11.36
CA ARG A 320 14.27 11.86 12.64
C ARG A 320 15.02 10.53 12.54
N ALA A 321 14.75 9.74 11.51
CA ALA A 321 15.41 8.46 11.28
C ALA A 321 16.94 8.62 11.17
N LEU A 322 17.43 9.60 10.39
CA LEU A 322 18.88 9.86 10.26
C LEU A 322 19.54 10.19 11.59
N ARG A 323 18.89 11.05 12.39
CA ARG A 323 19.35 11.40 13.74
C ARG A 323 19.37 10.17 14.66
N ASP A 324 18.32 9.37 14.65
CA ASP A 324 18.18 8.21 15.53
C ASP A 324 19.18 7.09 15.14
N ALA A 325 19.47 6.94 13.84
CA ALA A 325 20.54 6.08 13.31
C ALA A 325 21.96 6.67 13.51
N ARG A 326 22.07 7.93 13.96
CA ARG A 326 23.32 8.68 14.15
C ARG A 326 24.20 8.74 12.90
N ILE A 327 23.58 8.99 11.76
CA ILE A 327 24.27 9.16 10.47
C ILE A 327 23.88 10.47 9.80
N SER A 328 24.73 10.95 8.91
CA SER A 328 24.48 12.10 8.05
C SER A 328 23.92 11.67 6.68
N VAL A 329 23.48 12.65 5.88
CA VAL A 329 23.09 12.42 4.48
C VAL A 329 24.25 11.88 3.64
N ASP A 330 25.48 12.25 3.95
CA ASP A 330 26.67 11.86 3.18
C ASP A 330 27.04 10.38 3.42
N ASP A 331 26.64 9.80 4.57
CA ASP A 331 26.85 8.38 4.91
C ASP A 331 25.89 7.43 4.19
N VAL A 332 24.79 7.95 3.63
CA VAL A 332 23.85 7.15 2.85
C VAL A 332 24.53 6.77 1.54
N LYS A 333 24.37 5.53 1.07
CA LYS A 333 24.90 5.04 -0.21
C LYS A 333 23.83 5.13 -1.31
N GLY A 334 22.59 4.79 -0.99
CA GLY A 334 21.46 4.88 -1.93
C GLY A 334 20.14 5.10 -1.21
N VAL A 335 19.18 5.67 -1.93
CA VAL A 335 17.81 5.88 -1.45
C VAL A 335 16.88 5.10 -2.36
N VAL A 336 16.22 4.09 -1.82
CA VAL A 336 15.27 3.24 -2.53
C VAL A 336 13.87 3.83 -2.37
N LEU A 337 13.19 4.09 -3.48
CA LEU A 337 11.79 4.54 -3.47
C LEU A 337 10.85 3.35 -3.61
N VAL A 338 9.88 3.26 -2.69
CA VAL A 338 8.88 2.20 -2.61
C VAL A 338 7.49 2.84 -2.51
N GLY A 339 6.47 2.18 -3.05
CA GLY A 339 5.10 2.65 -3.02
C GLY A 339 4.76 3.60 -4.18
N GLY A 340 3.59 3.40 -4.77
CA GLY A 340 3.18 4.09 -6.01
C GLY A 340 3.19 5.63 -5.95
N ALA A 341 2.99 6.23 -4.77
CA ALA A 341 3.02 7.69 -4.63
C ALA A 341 4.45 8.27 -4.77
N THR A 342 5.50 7.47 -4.67
CA THR A 342 6.88 7.90 -5.00
C THR A 342 7.13 8.10 -6.50
N ARG A 343 6.18 7.73 -7.38
CA ARG A 343 6.27 8.04 -8.81
C ARG A 343 6.12 9.53 -9.10
N MET A 344 5.43 10.27 -8.23
CA MET A 344 5.21 11.71 -8.39
C MET A 344 6.54 12.47 -8.55
N PRO A 345 6.75 13.23 -9.66
CA PRO A 345 8.01 13.91 -9.95
C PRO A 345 8.49 14.84 -8.83
N GLN A 346 7.57 15.55 -8.17
CA GLN A 346 7.88 16.45 -7.06
C GLN A 346 8.39 15.71 -5.82
N VAL A 347 7.92 14.47 -5.57
CA VAL A 347 8.44 13.63 -4.47
C VAL A 347 9.85 13.18 -4.79
N ARG A 348 10.09 12.66 -6.01
CA ARG A 348 11.43 12.21 -6.44
C ARG A 348 12.45 13.34 -6.37
N ARG A 349 12.06 14.55 -6.81
CA ARG A 349 12.92 15.74 -6.73
C ARG A 349 13.23 16.10 -5.29
N ALA A 350 12.22 16.19 -4.41
CA ALA A 350 12.43 16.54 -3.01
C ALA A 350 13.35 15.54 -2.28
N VAL A 351 13.18 14.24 -2.53
CA VAL A 351 14.06 13.19 -1.98
C VAL A 351 15.47 13.31 -2.55
N GLY A 352 15.61 13.51 -3.86
CA GLY A 352 16.90 13.64 -4.52
C GLY A 352 17.69 14.86 -4.04
N ASP A 353 17.01 16.00 -3.88
CA ASP A 353 17.58 17.24 -3.35
C ASP A 353 18.01 17.07 -1.89
N PHE A 354 17.18 16.42 -1.06
CA PHE A 354 17.48 16.19 0.35
C PHE A 354 18.71 15.28 0.54
N PHE A 355 18.81 14.19 -0.23
CA PHE A 355 19.94 13.25 -0.14
C PHE A 355 21.12 13.57 -1.05
N LYS A 356 21.02 14.67 -1.82
CA LYS A 356 22.01 15.13 -2.81
C LYS A 356 22.42 14.05 -3.81
N ARG A 357 21.49 13.17 -4.17
CA ARG A 357 21.73 12.05 -5.08
C ARG A 357 20.43 11.57 -5.73
N PRO A 358 20.48 11.01 -6.95
CA PRO A 358 19.31 10.43 -7.56
C PRO A 358 18.82 9.21 -6.75
N PRO A 359 17.52 9.09 -6.47
CA PRO A 359 16.97 7.88 -5.88
C PRO A 359 17.04 6.69 -6.85
N LEU A 360 17.11 5.48 -6.29
CA LEU A 360 17.04 4.22 -7.00
C LEU A 360 15.57 3.92 -7.36
N THR A 361 15.30 3.81 -8.65
CA THR A 361 13.96 3.56 -9.21
C THR A 361 13.98 2.47 -10.29
N ASN A 362 14.96 1.58 -10.26
CA ASN A 362 15.15 0.53 -11.27
C ASN A 362 14.21 -0.68 -11.09
N LEU A 363 13.48 -0.76 -9.98
CA LEU A 363 12.40 -1.72 -9.81
C LEU A 363 11.06 -1.01 -9.77
N ASP A 364 10.02 -1.72 -10.19
CA ASP A 364 8.65 -1.23 -10.09
C ASP A 364 8.26 -1.05 -8.61
N PRO A 365 8.00 0.20 -8.15
CA PRO A 365 7.70 0.46 -6.74
C PRO A 365 6.42 -0.20 -6.23
N ASP A 366 5.53 -0.66 -7.12
CA ASP A 366 4.32 -1.39 -6.73
C ASP A 366 4.58 -2.89 -6.54
N GLN A 367 5.59 -3.47 -7.20
CA GLN A 367 5.84 -4.92 -7.16
C GLN A 367 6.93 -5.32 -6.19
N VAL A 368 7.84 -4.38 -5.89
CA VAL A 368 9.07 -4.65 -5.14
C VAL A 368 8.83 -5.30 -3.78
N VAL A 369 7.76 -4.89 -3.07
CA VAL A 369 7.43 -5.40 -1.74
C VAL A 369 6.97 -6.85 -1.81
N ALA A 370 6.06 -7.18 -2.73
CA ALA A 370 5.59 -8.55 -2.90
C ALA A 370 6.72 -9.48 -3.40
N ILE A 371 7.54 -9.00 -4.33
CA ILE A 371 8.71 -9.73 -4.84
C ILE A 371 9.69 -10.05 -3.71
N GLY A 372 9.94 -9.11 -2.81
CA GLY A 372 10.86 -9.32 -1.68
C GLY A 372 10.30 -10.20 -0.57
N ALA A 373 8.98 -10.36 -0.51
CA ALA A 373 8.30 -11.26 0.43
C ALA A 373 8.24 -12.71 -0.09
N ALA A 374 8.31 -12.91 -1.41
CA ALA A 374 8.32 -14.21 -2.07
C ALA A 374 9.70 -14.87 -2.01
#